data_AF-E6XLP5-F1
#
_entry.id   AF-E6XLP5-F1
#
_cell.length_a   1.000
_cell.length_b   1.000
_cell.length_c   1.000
_cell.angle_alpha   90.00
_cell.angle_beta   90.00
_cell.angle_gamma   90.00
#
_symmetry.space_group_name_H-M   'P 1'
#
loop_
_entity.id
_entity.type
_entity.pdbx_description
1 polymer ?
#
loop_
_entity_poly.entity_id
_entity_poly.type
_entity_poly.pdbx_seq_one_letter_code
_entity_poly.pdbx_strand_id
1 'polypeptide(L)'
;MSHYGHNVFSAFSELDGFRVIENRKEQALQAIKSQTDDYILNVNKAEYIEYLLSEYSIQPLEIYREQLSVSVEERMILAERHPNSYWVESGRSYPKDVYMFHLPFTGDSQLLKVRASTYSMSSPLIMVASQEVRFEIINFNKEAHAIKSEADNVVAQLISQNQYLTNDLTKFNGSLEALLSQAFDARKTQLLRKHDVIFALGIPVRKATGTPSTFSVPAKRTPVIASKPKPEVTAKGYKPEPTLDDAIYRQILKIIHDVGKQFERLPSTYAGKDEEHLRDHMLLILEPNFEGSATGETFNKKGKTDILLRHENSNVFVAELKYWHGKKGYLETITQLLSYLTWRDSKAAVVMFVPNKELSTVLETIKNSTSEHPNHLGFVKEIEEGWYQFRFHINGDLNREVHVAVQAFHLPR
;
A
#
# COMPACT_ATOMS: atom_id res chain seq x y z
N MET A 1 26.41 40.16 -19.99
CA MET A 1 26.03 39.12 -19.01
C MET A 1 24.79 38.42 -19.55
N SER A 2 24.93 37.15 -19.95
CA SER A 2 23.84 36.34 -20.49
C SER A 2 22.75 36.14 -19.43
N HIS A 3 21.51 36.56 -19.71
CA HIS A 3 20.37 36.38 -18.80
C HIS A 3 19.97 34.91 -18.59
N TYR A 4 20.61 33.93 -19.27
CA TYR A 4 20.21 32.52 -19.25
C TYR A 4 21.38 31.53 -19.07
N GLY A 5 22.53 31.99 -18.56
CA GLY A 5 23.77 31.19 -18.49
C GLY A 5 23.78 29.96 -17.57
N HIS A 6 22.69 29.62 -16.88
CA HIS A 6 22.71 28.54 -15.87
C HIS A 6 21.70 27.39 -16.08
N ASN A 7 20.88 27.39 -17.15
CA ASN A 7 19.81 26.38 -17.31
C ASN A 7 19.68 25.74 -18.71
N VAL A 8 20.67 25.91 -19.61
CA VAL A 8 20.69 25.22 -20.91
C VAL A 8 21.33 23.84 -20.75
N PHE A 9 20.68 22.78 -21.22
CA PHE A 9 21.22 21.42 -21.24
C PHE A 9 20.70 20.63 -22.45
N SER A 10 21.33 19.50 -22.77
CA SER A 10 20.87 18.65 -23.87
C SER A 10 19.78 17.70 -23.39
N ALA A 11 18.60 17.77 -24.01
CA ALA A 11 17.43 17.00 -23.58
C ALA A 11 17.70 15.48 -23.62
N PHE A 12 17.23 14.77 -22.60
CA PHE A 12 17.30 13.31 -22.47
C PHE A 12 18.72 12.75 -22.67
N SER A 13 19.76 13.41 -22.14
CA SER A 13 21.15 13.01 -22.39
C SER A 13 22.10 13.07 -21.19
N GLU A 14 21.79 13.88 -20.17
CA GLU A 14 22.69 14.19 -19.05
C GLU A 14 22.80 13.05 -18.03
N LEU A 15 21.69 12.34 -17.79
CA LEU A 15 21.59 11.28 -16.78
C LEU A 15 21.29 9.94 -17.44
N ASP A 16 21.95 8.87 -16.97
CA ASP A 16 21.67 7.52 -17.43
C ASP A 16 20.37 6.97 -16.80
N GLY A 17 19.33 6.79 -17.61
CA GLY A 17 18.02 6.32 -17.16
C GLY A 17 18.04 4.94 -16.52
N PHE A 18 18.94 4.04 -16.95
CA PHE A 18 19.08 2.75 -16.30
C PHE A 18 19.53 2.92 -14.84
N ARG A 19 20.53 3.77 -14.60
CA ARG A 19 21.01 4.08 -13.25
C ARG A 19 19.98 4.78 -12.39
N VAL A 20 19.19 5.70 -12.97
CA VAL A 20 18.09 6.36 -12.26
C VAL A 20 17.05 5.35 -11.79
N ILE A 21 16.63 4.45 -12.68
CA ILE A 21 15.65 3.40 -12.38
C ILE A 21 16.20 2.42 -11.35
N GLU A 22 17.43 1.93 -11.50
CA GLU A 22 18.04 1.00 -10.54
C GLU A 22 18.24 1.65 -9.17
N ASN A 23 18.69 2.91 -9.09
CA ASN A 23 18.79 3.62 -7.82
C ASN A 23 17.43 3.75 -7.14
N ARG A 24 16.37 4.06 -7.91
CA ARG A 24 15.00 4.17 -7.36
C ARG A 24 14.52 2.82 -6.82
N LYS A 25 14.78 1.74 -7.55
CA LYS A 25 14.52 0.35 -7.14
C LYS A 25 15.26 -0.01 -5.86
N GLU A 26 16.55 0.29 -5.77
CA GLU A 26 17.35 0.04 -4.58
C GLU A 26 16.83 0.82 -3.37
N GLN A 27 16.46 2.09 -3.54
CA GLN A 27 15.84 2.88 -2.48
C GLN A 27 14.54 2.24 -1.99
N ALA A 28 13.67 1.78 -2.89
CA ALA A 28 12.42 1.12 -2.54
C ALA A 28 12.66 -0.19 -1.75
N LEU A 29 13.65 -0.99 -2.16
CA LEU A 29 14.05 -2.20 -1.44
C LEU A 29 14.69 -1.89 -0.07
N GLN A 30 15.49 -0.84 0.02
CA GLN A 30 16.08 -0.39 1.29
C GLN A 30 15.02 0.16 2.25
N ALA A 31 13.94 0.76 1.74
CA ALA A 31 12.82 1.21 2.56
C ALA A 31 12.17 0.05 3.32
N ILE A 32 12.10 -1.15 2.71
CA ILE A 32 11.64 -2.38 3.39
C ILE A 32 12.66 -2.84 4.44
N LYS A 33 13.95 -2.87 4.08
CA LYS A 33 15.03 -3.36 4.97
C LYS A 33 15.26 -2.50 6.20
N SER A 34 15.05 -1.19 6.08
CA SER A 34 15.27 -0.20 7.14
C SER A 34 14.11 -0.09 8.13
N GLN A 35 12.95 -0.69 7.85
CA GLN A 35 11.89 -0.77 8.84
C GLN A 35 12.30 -1.64 10.03
N THR A 36 11.69 -1.35 11.18
CA THR A 36 11.88 -2.17 12.38
C THR A 36 11.32 -3.57 12.16
N ASP A 37 11.94 -4.56 12.81
CA ASP A 37 11.52 -5.96 12.75
C ASP A 37 10.02 -6.10 13.11
N ASP A 38 9.58 -5.36 14.15
CA ASP A 38 8.18 -5.31 14.62
C ASP A 38 7.20 -4.76 13.57
N TYR A 39 7.56 -3.65 12.92
CA TYR A 39 6.72 -3.05 11.89
C TYR A 39 6.47 -4.00 10.70
N ILE A 40 7.51 -4.68 10.20
CA ILE A 40 7.36 -5.60 9.04
C ILE A 40 6.52 -6.83 9.39
N LEU A 41 6.56 -7.29 10.65
CA LEU A 41 5.75 -8.44 11.08
C LEU A 41 4.25 -8.09 11.16
N ASN A 42 3.93 -6.87 11.59
CA ASN A 42 2.56 -6.45 11.89
C ASN A 42 1.86 -5.66 10.78
N VAL A 43 2.60 -4.98 9.89
CA VAL A 43 2.00 -4.15 8.84
C VAL A 43 1.22 -4.98 7.81
N ASN A 44 0.09 -4.44 7.35
CA ASN A 44 -0.66 -5.00 6.22
C ASN A 44 0.21 -4.92 4.96
N LYS A 45 0.54 -6.09 4.39
CA LYS A 45 1.38 -6.20 3.19
C LYS A 45 0.80 -5.40 2.01
N ALA A 46 -0.50 -5.53 1.74
CA ALA A 46 -1.11 -4.90 0.57
C ALA A 46 -1.07 -3.37 0.68
N GLU A 47 -1.44 -2.83 1.84
CA GLU A 47 -1.41 -1.38 2.09
C GLU A 47 0.02 -0.82 2.08
N TYR A 48 0.97 -1.56 2.66
CA TYR A 48 2.37 -1.11 2.68
C TYR A 48 3.01 -1.13 1.29
N ILE A 49 2.71 -2.15 0.48
CA ILE A 49 3.17 -2.20 -0.91
C ILE A 49 2.52 -1.09 -1.72
N GLU A 50 1.23 -0.83 -1.55
CA GLU A 50 0.55 0.26 -2.23
C GLU A 50 1.16 1.63 -1.87
N TYR A 51 1.49 1.85 -0.59
CA TYR A 51 2.25 3.01 -0.16
C TYR A 51 3.60 3.12 -0.88
N LEU A 52 4.39 2.04 -0.88
CA LEU A 52 5.69 2.02 -1.57
C LEU A 52 5.56 2.24 -3.08
N LEU A 53 4.51 1.71 -3.71
CA LEU A 53 4.23 1.99 -5.12
C LEU A 53 3.95 3.47 -5.33
N SER A 54 3.14 4.10 -4.48
CA SER A 54 2.84 5.53 -4.60
C SER A 54 4.08 6.42 -4.42
N GLU A 55 5.02 6.01 -3.56
CA GLU A 55 6.24 6.76 -3.28
C GLU A 55 7.33 6.54 -4.33
N TYR A 56 7.54 5.30 -4.77
CA TYR A 56 8.70 4.93 -5.60
C TYR A 56 8.41 4.81 -7.08
N SER A 57 7.14 4.74 -7.51
CA SER A 57 6.79 4.82 -8.93
C SER A 57 7.21 6.17 -9.52
N ILE A 58 7.68 6.13 -10.76
CA ILE A 58 8.09 7.34 -11.48
C ILE A 58 7.01 7.66 -12.51
N GLN A 59 6.33 8.79 -12.34
CA GLN A 59 5.32 9.24 -13.30
C GLN A 59 6.01 9.79 -14.57
N PRO A 60 5.67 9.28 -15.77
CA PRO A 60 6.21 9.81 -17.01
C PRO A 60 5.83 11.28 -17.25
N LEU A 61 6.64 11.98 -18.04
CA LEU A 61 6.33 13.34 -18.47
C LEU A 61 5.23 13.33 -19.54
N GLU A 62 4.32 14.28 -19.44
CA GLU A 62 3.36 14.57 -20.52
C GLU A 62 3.72 15.91 -21.17
N ILE A 63 4.01 15.88 -22.47
CA ILE A 63 4.41 17.06 -23.25
C ILE A 63 3.26 17.47 -24.16
N TYR A 64 2.77 18.70 -24.03
CA TYR A 64 1.59 19.19 -24.76
C TYR A 64 1.97 19.83 -26.09
N ARG A 65 2.21 18.99 -27.12
CA ARG A 65 2.55 19.43 -28.48
C ARG A 65 1.63 20.54 -29.02
N GLU A 66 0.33 20.40 -28.81
CA GLU A 66 -0.69 21.31 -29.36
C GLU A 66 -0.70 22.69 -28.68
N GLN A 67 0.02 22.85 -27.56
CA GLN A 67 0.15 24.11 -26.83
C GLN A 67 1.47 24.83 -27.12
N LEU A 68 2.16 24.46 -28.20
CA LEU A 68 3.38 25.15 -28.63
C LEU A 68 3.09 26.62 -28.93
N SER A 69 3.81 27.51 -28.28
CA SER A 69 3.75 28.95 -28.51
C SER A 69 5.14 29.53 -28.76
N VAL A 70 5.20 30.76 -29.30
CA VAL A 70 6.46 31.42 -29.65
C VAL A 70 6.43 32.87 -29.18
N SER A 71 7.55 33.32 -28.61
CA SER A 71 7.84 34.72 -28.36
C SER A 71 9.06 35.14 -29.19
N VAL A 72 9.15 36.43 -29.50
CA VAL A 72 10.24 36.98 -30.33
C VAL A 72 10.89 38.12 -29.56
N GLU A 73 12.22 38.10 -29.51
CA GLU A 73 13.01 39.20 -28.97
C GLU A 73 14.22 39.47 -29.87
N GLU A 74 14.66 40.72 -29.90
CA GLU A 74 15.94 41.07 -30.52
C GLU A 74 17.07 40.86 -29.49
N ARG A 75 18.11 40.13 -29.89
CA ARG A 75 19.25 39.83 -29.02
C ARG A 75 20.57 40.07 -29.74
N MET A 76 21.55 40.58 -29.01
CA MET A 76 22.94 40.69 -29.50
C MET A 76 23.59 39.30 -29.53
N ILE A 77 23.86 38.78 -30.73
CA ILE A 77 24.47 37.47 -30.97
C ILE A 77 25.94 37.64 -31.36
N LEU A 78 26.83 36.89 -30.71
CA LEU A 78 28.26 36.87 -31.01
C LEU A 78 28.53 36.47 -32.47
N ALA A 79 29.53 37.10 -33.08
CA ALA A 79 29.95 36.83 -34.46
C ALA A 79 30.25 35.33 -34.69
N GLU A 80 30.79 34.64 -33.69
CA GLU A 80 31.14 33.21 -33.74
C GLU A 80 29.93 32.28 -33.86
N ARG A 81 28.72 32.77 -33.53
CA ARG A 81 27.46 32.02 -33.72
C ARG A 81 26.81 32.30 -35.07
N HIS A 82 27.35 33.22 -35.87
CA HIS A 82 26.81 33.50 -37.20
C HIS A 82 27.27 32.44 -38.22
N PRO A 83 26.43 32.09 -39.22
CA PRO A 83 26.86 31.24 -40.32
C PRO A 83 28.03 31.86 -41.10
N ASN A 84 28.92 31.02 -41.66
CA ASN A 84 30.09 31.46 -42.45
C ASN A 84 29.75 32.35 -43.65
N SER A 85 28.50 32.37 -44.10
CA SER A 85 28.01 33.24 -45.18
C SER A 85 27.82 34.70 -44.74
N TYR A 86 27.89 35.00 -43.45
CA TYR A 86 27.77 36.35 -42.91
C TYR A 86 29.14 37.03 -42.79
N TRP A 87 29.23 38.25 -43.31
CA TRP A 87 30.41 39.11 -43.14
C TRP A 87 30.36 39.82 -41.79
N VAL A 88 30.86 39.15 -40.75
CA VAL A 88 30.90 39.65 -39.35
C VAL A 88 32.32 39.61 -38.79
N GLU A 89 32.63 40.53 -37.87
CA GLU A 89 33.94 40.64 -37.23
C GLU A 89 33.98 39.84 -35.92
N SER A 90 34.94 38.93 -35.79
CA SER A 90 35.10 38.11 -34.58
C SER A 90 35.26 38.97 -33.32
N GLY A 91 34.67 38.52 -32.22
CA GLY A 91 34.64 39.24 -30.94
C GLY A 91 33.57 40.32 -30.85
N ARG A 92 32.88 40.66 -31.94
CA ARG A 92 31.72 41.57 -31.92
C ARG A 92 30.40 40.82 -31.77
N SER A 93 29.34 41.56 -31.41
CA SER A 93 27.96 41.04 -31.39
C SER A 93 27.08 41.88 -32.30
N TYR A 94 26.10 41.23 -32.93
CA TYR A 94 25.18 41.83 -33.89
C TYR A 94 23.73 41.52 -33.49
N PRO A 95 22.78 42.47 -33.64
CA PRO A 95 21.38 42.24 -33.31
C PRO A 95 20.74 41.22 -34.25
N LYS A 96 19.99 40.27 -33.70
CA LYS A 96 19.22 39.27 -34.43
C LYS A 96 17.89 38.99 -33.74
N ASP A 97 16.87 38.70 -34.54
CA ASP A 97 15.62 38.14 -34.03
C ASP A 97 15.86 36.72 -33.52
N VAL A 98 15.47 36.49 -32.27
CA VAL A 98 15.51 35.17 -31.62
C VAL A 98 14.08 34.75 -31.34
N TYR A 99 13.67 33.66 -31.98
CA TYR A 99 12.38 33.03 -31.75
C TYR A 99 12.53 32.05 -30.59
N MET A 100 11.89 32.35 -29.46
CA MET A 100 11.85 31.48 -28.29
C MET A 100 10.56 30.67 -28.33
N PHE A 101 10.68 29.36 -28.51
CA PHE A 101 9.54 28.45 -28.47
C PHE A 101 9.29 28.00 -27.04
N HIS A 102 8.01 27.86 -26.68
CA HIS A 102 7.55 27.46 -25.36
C HIS A 102 6.64 26.24 -25.51
N LEU A 103 7.06 25.15 -24.90
CA LEU A 103 6.37 23.86 -24.95
C LEU A 103 6.02 23.41 -23.52
N PRO A 104 4.75 23.58 -23.10
CA PRO A 104 4.30 23.17 -21.76
C PRO A 104 4.37 21.66 -21.54
N PHE A 105 4.64 21.25 -20.30
CA PHE A 105 4.62 19.85 -19.88
C PHE A 105 4.16 19.69 -18.43
N THR A 106 3.74 18.47 -18.07
CA THR A 106 3.51 18.07 -16.67
C THR A 106 4.43 16.92 -16.26
N GLY A 107 4.62 16.78 -14.94
CA GLY A 107 5.56 15.82 -14.35
C GLY A 107 6.87 16.47 -13.90
N ASP A 108 7.82 15.63 -13.47
CA ASP A 108 9.10 16.08 -12.92
C ASP A 108 10.07 16.50 -14.03
N SER A 109 10.36 17.81 -14.09
CA SER A 109 11.35 18.41 -15.00
C SER A 109 12.72 17.72 -15.03
N GLN A 110 13.16 17.04 -13.97
CA GLN A 110 14.42 16.30 -13.98
C GLN A 110 14.41 15.15 -14.99
N LEU A 111 13.26 14.59 -15.33
CA LEU A 111 13.13 13.53 -16.34
C LEU A 111 13.54 14.01 -17.74
N LEU A 112 13.47 15.32 -18.03
CA LEU A 112 13.98 15.89 -19.28
C LEU A 112 15.51 15.78 -19.41
N LYS A 113 16.22 15.46 -18.33
CA LYS A 113 17.67 15.20 -18.34
C LYS A 113 17.99 13.71 -18.47
N VAL A 114 17.01 12.83 -18.29
CA VAL A 114 17.21 11.39 -18.19
C VAL A 114 17.15 10.76 -19.57
N ARG A 115 18.23 10.10 -19.97
CA ARG A 115 18.32 9.34 -21.21
C ARG A 115 17.71 7.95 -21.04
N ALA A 116 16.76 7.62 -21.91
CA ALA A 116 16.17 6.28 -21.96
C ALA A 116 17.18 5.22 -22.45
N SER A 117 16.85 3.94 -22.27
CA SER A 117 17.66 2.81 -22.76
C SER A 117 17.77 2.81 -24.29
N THR A 118 16.70 3.21 -24.97
CA THR A 118 16.67 3.50 -26.40
C THR A 118 16.70 5.02 -26.57
N TYR A 119 17.69 5.55 -27.30
CA TYR A 119 17.89 6.99 -27.40
C TYR A 119 18.37 7.40 -28.79
N SER A 120 18.22 8.69 -29.09
CA SER A 120 18.78 9.32 -30.29
C SER A 120 20.18 9.85 -30.01
N MET A 121 21.09 9.75 -30.98
CA MET A 121 22.43 10.35 -30.89
C MET A 121 22.40 11.88 -31.01
N SER A 122 21.30 12.45 -31.50
CA SER A 122 21.09 13.90 -31.51
C SER A 122 20.01 14.30 -30.52
N SER A 123 20.36 15.19 -29.59
CA SER A 123 19.43 15.77 -28.63
C SER A 123 19.43 17.29 -28.71
N PRO A 124 18.26 17.93 -28.78
CA PRO A 124 18.18 19.38 -28.86
C PRO A 124 18.64 20.01 -27.54
N LEU A 125 19.25 21.20 -27.64
CA LEU A 125 19.54 22.03 -26.49
C LEU A 125 18.27 22.74 -26.05
N ILE A 126 17.93 22.57 -24.77
CA ILE A 126 16.72 23.14 -24.18
C ILE A 126 17.02 23.87 -22.89
N MET A 127 16.09 24.72 -22.51
CA MET A 127 15.97 25.36 -21.20
C MET A 127 14.65 24.92 -20.57
N VAL A 128 14.60 24.90 -19.24
CA VAL A 128 13.35 24.64 -18.53
C VAL A 128 13.06 25.78 -17.56
N ALA A 129 11.85 26.33 -17.65
CA ALA A 129 11.35 27.35 -16.75
C ALA A 129 9.84 27.18 -16.58
N SER A 130 9.33 27.23 -15.34
CA SER A 130 7.89 27.24 -15.04
C SER A 130 7.08 26.13 -15.72
N GLN A 131 7.57 24.88 -15.73
CA GLN A 131 6.93 23.73 -16.43
C GLN A 131 6.80 23.89 -17.95
N GLU A 132 7.68 24.70 -18.56
CA GLU A 132 7.82 24.83 -20.00
C GLU A 132 9.22 24.42 -20.43
N VAL A 133 9.30 23.61 -21.48
CA VAL A 133 10.52 23.45 -22.27
C VAL A 133 10.64 24.64 -23.20
N ARG A 134 11.81 25.29 -23.19
CA ARG A 134 12.11 26.42 -24.05
C ARG A 134 13.31 26.12 -24.93
N PHE A 135 13.22 26.47 -26.20
CA PHE A 135 14.35 26.36 -27.13
C PHE A 135 14.35 27.56 -28.08
N GLU A 136 15.54 27.98 -28.49
CA GLU A 136 15.73 29.18 -29.30
C GLU A 136 16.09 28.82 -30.75
N ILE A 137 15.53 29.56 -31.69
CA ILE A 137 15.95 29.57 -33.10
C ILE A 137 16.36 30.99 -33.45
N ILE A 138 17.65 31.16 -33.77
CA ILE A 138 18.18 32.46 -34.21
C ILE A 138 17.90 32.62 -35.70
N ASN A 139 17.28 33.74 -36.07
CA ASN A 139 16.94 34.03 -37.45
C ASN A 139 18.12 34.65 -38.20
N PHE A 140 18.73 33.86 -39.08
CA PHE A 140 19.74 34.30 -40.03
C PHE A 140 19.15 34.45 -41.44
N ASN A 141 18.07 35.22 -41.58
CA ASN A 141 17.31 35.45 -42.82
C ASN A 141 16.54 34.22 -43.32
N LYS A 142 16.01 33.40 -42.40
CA LYS A 142 15.14 32.27 -42.71
C LYS A 142 13.71 32.76 -42.98
N GLU A 143 13.04 32.10 -43.92
CA GLU A 143 11.60 32.29 -44.11
C GLU A 143 10.80 31.62 -42.97
N ALA A 144 9.58 32.10 -42.73
CA ALA A 144 8.71 31.60 -41.66
C ALA A 144 8.50 30.08 -41.71
N HIS A 145 8.37 29.50 -42.92
CA HIS A 145 8.23 28.05 -43.10
C HIS A 145 9.47 27.28 -42.63
N ALA A 146 10.67 27.80 -42.89
CA ALA A 146 11.92 27.17 -42.47
C ALA A 146 12.07 27.19 -40.94
N ILE A 147 11.73 28.30 -40.29
CA ILE A 147 11.72 28.42 -38.82
C ILE A 147 10.72 27.43 -38.20
N LYS A 148 9.51 27.36 -38.76
CA LYS A 148 8.48 26.41 -38.29
C LYS A 148 8.92 24.96 -38.45
N SER A 149 9.47 24.59 -39.60
CA SER A 149 9.95 23.22 -39.84
C SER A 149 11.06 22.82 -38.88
N GLU A 150 11.98 23.73 -38.55
CA GLU A 150 13.03 23.48 -37.56
C GLU A 150 12.45 23.31 -36.15
N ALA A 151 11.47 24.14 -35.77
CA ALA A 151 10.77 23.99 -34.49
C ALA A 151 10.01 22.66 -34.41
N ASP A 152 9.28 22.28 -35.46
CA ASP A 152 8.55 21.01 -35.53
C ASP A 152 9.51 19.81 -35.40
N ASN A 153 10.70 19.88 -35.99
CA ASN A 153 11.73 18.85 -35.85
C ASN A 153 12.24 18.73 -34.41
N VAL A 154 12.51 19.85 -33.73
CA VAL A 154 12.93 19.85 -32.31
C VAL A 154 11.83 19.25 -31.43
N VAL A 155 10.58 19.66 -31.65
CA VAL A 155 9.42 19.12 -30.91
C VAL A 155 9.26 17.62 -31.14
N ALA A 156 9.39 17.16 -32.40
CA ALA A 156 9.33 15.74 -32.73
C ALA A 156 10.43 14.94 -32.00
N GLN A 157 11.66 15.45 -31.95
CA GLN A 157 12.75 14.83 -31.21
C GLN A 157 12.45 14.73 -29.71
N LEU A 158 11.94 15.80 -29.09
CA LEU A 158 11.56 15.81 -27.68
C LEU A 158 10.47 14.78 -27.38
N ILE A 159 9.44 14.72 -28.22
CA ILE A 159 8.33 13.77 -28.06
C ILE A 159 8.80 12.33 -28.19
N SER A 160 9.60 12.01 -29.22
CA SER A 160 10.09 10.65 -29.42
C SER A 160 11.01 10.19 -28.27
N GLN A 161 11.91 11.05 -27.80
CA GLN A 161 12.77 10.72 -26.66
C GLN A 161 11.97 10.55 -25.37
N ASN A 162 10.98 11.41 -25.15
CA ASN A 162 10.05 11.25 -24.03
C ASN A 162 9.27 9.93 -24.09
N GLN A 163 8.86 9.50 -25.28
CA GLN A 163 8.16 8.24 -25.48
C GLN A 163 9.06 7.03 -25.16
N TYR A 164 10.34 7.06 -25.54
CA TYR A 164 11.29 6.02 -25.15
C TYR A 164 11.46 5.94 -23.64
N LEU A 165 11.59 7.08 -22.95
CA LEU A 165 11.69 7.11 -21.50
C LEU A 165 10.40 6.61 -20.85
N THR A 166 9.25 7.05 -21.34
CA THR A 166 7.93 6.60 -20.88
C THR A 166 7.79 5.08 -20.95
N ASN A 167 8.28 4.45 -22.01
CA ASN A 167 8.24 2.99 -22.15
C ASN A 167 9.09 2.28 -21.08
N ASP A 168 10.28 2.80 -20.80
CA ASP A 168 11.16 2.24 -19.76
C ASP A 168 10.56 2.41 -18.36
N LEU A 169 9.99 3.59 -18.07
CA LEU A 169 9.31 3.86 -16.80
C LEU A 169 8.05 2.99 -16.63
N THR A 170 7.29 2.77 -17.70
CA THR A 170 6.10 1.90 -17.66
C THR A 170 6.48 0.45 -17.35
N LYS A 171 7.54 -0.06 -17.98
CA LYS A 171 8.06 -1.40 -17.66
C LYS A 171 8.54 -1.50 -16.22
N PHE A 172 9.29 -0.49 -15.75
CA PHE A 172 9.75 -0.44 -14.37
C PHE A 172 8.59 -0.44 -13.37
N ASN A 173 7.66 0.51 -13.50
CA ASN A 173 6.50 0.64 -12.62
C ASN A 173 5.64 -0.64 -12.63
N GLY A 174 5.43 -1.26 -13.80
CA GLY A 174 4.69 -2.51 -13.92
C GLY A 174 5.37 -3.71 -13.24
N SER A 175 6.70 -3.69 -13.10
CA SER A 175 7.48 -4.73 -12.40
C SER A 175 7.63 -4.48 -10.89
N LEU A 176 7.41 -3.24 -10.45
CA LEU A 176 7.76 -2.79 -9.10
C LEU A 176 6.92 -3.50 -8.01
N GLU A 177 5.64 -3.73 -8.25
CA GLU A 177 4.74 -4.38 -7.28
C GLU A 177 5.19 -5.81 -6.96
N ALA A 178 5.49 -6.60 -7.99
CA ALA A 178 5.96 -7.97 -7.84
C ALA A 178 7.31 -8.01 -7.09
N LEU A 179 8.21 -7.09 -7.43
CA LEU A 179 9.52 -6.98 -6.79
C LEU A 179 9.43 -6.59 -5.31
N LEU A 180 8.58 -5.61 -4.98
CA LEU A 180 8.34 -5.19 -3.60
C LEU A 180 7.64 -6.29 -2.79
N SER A 181 6.66 -6.97 -3.39
CA SER A 181 5.98 -8.11 -2.78
C SER A 181 6.97 -9.21 -2.40
N GLN A 182 7.83 -9.61 -3.33
CA GLN A 182 8.83 -10.64 -3.11
C GLN A 182 9.84 -10.23 -2.03
N ALA A 183 10.31 -8.98 -2.07
CA ALA A 183 11.26 -8.47 -1.09
C ALA A 183 10.66 -8.40 0.32
N PHE A 184 9.39 -8.00 0.43
CA PHE A 184 8.66 -7.96 1.69
C PHE A 184 8.49 -9.36 2.27
N ASP A 185 8.03 -10.33 1.47
CA ASP A 185 7.86 -11.71 1.92
C ASP A 185 9.19 -12.33 2.37
N ALA A 186 10.24 -12.15 1.57
CA ALA A 186 11.58 -12.63 1.90
C ALA A 186 12.07 -12.04 3.23
N ARG A 187 11.84 -10.74 3.46
CA ARG A 187 12.20 -10.07 4.72
C ARG A 187 11.37 -10.61 5.89
N LYS A 188 10.05 -10.76 5.71
CA LYS A 188 9.15 -11.28 6.76
C LYS A 188 9.52 -12.72 7.16
N THR A 189 9.78 -13.59 6.18
CA THR A 189 10.25 -14.96 6.44
C THR A 189 11.61 -14.98 7.14
N GLN A 190 12.54 -14.09 6.77
CA GLN A 190 13.83 -13.97 7.45
C GLN A 190 13.66 -13.60 8.94
N LEU A 191 12.75 -12.66 9.24
CA LEU A 191 12.46 -12.24 10.61
C LEU A 191 11.79 -13.35 11.44
N LEU A 192 10.82 -14.06 10.86
CA LEU A 192 10.18 -15.19 11.52
C LEU A 192 11.19 -16.29 11.86
N ARG A 193 12.07 -16.68 10.92
CA ARG A 193 13.13 -17.66 11.19
C ARG A 193 14.08 -17.20 12.29
N LYS A 194 14.42 -15.90 12.32
CA LYS A 194 15.26 -15.32 13.39
C LYS A 194 14.56 -15.44 14.75
N HIS A 195 13.25 -15.20 14.81
CA HIS A 195 12.46 -15.42 16.03
C HIS A 195 12.42 -16.89 16.43
N ASP A 196 12.15 -17.81 15.50
CA ASP A 196 12.13 -19.27 15.78
C ASP A 196 13.46 -19.76 16.39
N VAL A 197 14.59 -19.31 15.83
CA VAL A 197 15.92 -19.63 16.36
C VAL A 197 16.12 -19.07 17.76
N ILE A 198 15.70 -17.82 18.01
CA ILE A 198 15.78 -17.20 19.33
C ILE A 198 14.93 -17.95 20.36
N PHE A 199 13.71 -18.37 19.99
CA PHE A 199 12.85 -19.21 20.83
C PHE A 199 13.50 -20.59 21.10
N ALA A 200 14.07 -21.21 20.08
CA ALA A 200 14.75 -22.51 20.21
C ALA A 200 15.99 -22.46 21.10
N LEU A 201 16.63 -21.30 21.25
CA LEU A 201 17.77 -21.12 22.15
C LEU A 201 17.38 -21.20 23.64
N GLY A 202 16.10 -20.97 24.00
CA GLY A 202 15.64 -21.05 25.39
C GLY A 202 16.28 -20.05 26.36
N ILE A 203 16.95 -19.01 25.83
CA ILE A 203 17.69 -18.01 26.62
C ILE A 203 16.91 -16.67 26.59
N PRO A 204 16.76 -15.98 27.74
CA PRO A 204 16.06 -14.69 27.79
C PRO A 204 16.71 -13.64 26.89
N VAL A 205 15.91 -13.04 26.01
CA VAL A 205 16.36 -12.00 25.06
C VAL A 205 16.52 -10.67 25.79
N ARG A 206 17.74 -10.13 25.84
CA ARG A 206 17.98 -8.75 26.26
C ARG A 206 17.55 -7.79 25.13
N LYS A 207 16.62 -6.87 25.42
CA LYS A 207 16.29 -5.76 24.50
C LYS A 207 17.52 -4.86 24.33
N ALA A 208 17.85 -4.52 23.08
CA ALA A 208 18.93 -3.58 22.79
C ALA A 208 18.57 -2.17 23.28
N THR A 209 19.42 -1.58 24.12
CA THR A 209 19.31 -0.20 24.60
C THR A 209 19.76 0.76 23.50
N GLY A 210 18.88 1.66 23.01
CA GLY A 210 19.36 2.78 22.19
C GLY A 210 18.42 3.40 21.14
N THR A 211 17.15 3.68 21.43
CA THR A 211 16.38 4.66 20.62
C THR A 211 15.93 5.82 21.51
N PRO A 212 16.39 7.06 21.28
CA PRO A 212 16.09 8.19 22.15
C PRO A 212 14.62 8.57 22.11
N SER A 213 14.07 8.85 23.29
CA SER A 213 12.84 9.59 23.50
C SER A 213 13.07 11.07 23.18
N THR A 214 12.48 11.60 22.11
CA THR A 214 12.28 13.04 21.97
C THR A 214 10.86 13.32 21.52
N PHE A 215 10.07 13.71 22.51
CA PHE A 215 8.78 14.34 22.41
C PHE A 215 8.99 15.80 21.95
N SER A 216 8.34 16.23 20.87
CA SER A 216 8.07 17.63 20.56
C SER A 216 6.96 17.72 19.51
N VAL A 217 5.81 18.24 19.93
CA VAL A 217 4.72 18.83 19.11
C VAL A 217 4.55 20.23 19.71
N PRO A 218 4.38 21.36 18.97
CA PRO A 218 3.39 21.51 17.89
C PRO A 218 3.72 22.50 16.74
N ALA A 219 3.07 22.32 15.58
CA ALA A 219 2.58 23.46 14.78
C ALA A 219 1.52 23.02 13.75
N LYS A 220 0.34 23.63 13.85
CA LYS A 220 -0.70 23.70 12.79
C LYS A 220 -0.10 24.24 11.48
N ARG A 221 -0.51 23.67 10.33
CA ARG A 221 -0.89 24.42 9.10
C ARG A 221 -1.64 23.54 8.08
N THR A 222 -2.46 24.26 7.32
CA THR A 222 -3.61 23.98 6.42
C THR A 222 -3.21 23.18 5.15
N PRO A 223 -4.17 22.61 4.37
CA PRO A 223 -3.98 21.45 3.51
C PRO A 223 -3.57 21.80 2.08
N VAL A 224 -2.78 20.93 1.43
CA VAL A 224 -2.68 20.82 -0.03
C VAL A 224 -2.37 19.37 -0.43
N ILE A 225 -3.38 18.73 -1.04
CA ILE A 225 -3.37 17.71 -2.11
C ILE A 225 -2.35 16.55 -2.06
N ALA A 226 -2.90 15.38 -1.72
CA ALA A 226 -2.67 14.01 -2.22
C ALA A 226 -1.24 13.49 -2.44
N SER A 227 -0.64 12.97 -1.38
CA SER A 227 0.01 11.66 -1.37
C SER A 227 -0.73 10.76 -0.36
N LYS A 228 -0.86 9.46 -0.62
CA LYS A 228 -1.43 8.54 0.39
C LYS A 228 -0.56 8.65 1.65
N PRO A 229 -1.10 9.03 2.82
CA PRO A 229 -0.29 9.10 4.02
C PRO A 229 0.28 7.70 4.28
N LYS A 230 1.58 7.61 4.58
CA LYS A 230 2.18 6.39 5.13
C LYS A 230 1.23 5.89 6.23
N PRO A 231 0.83 4.60 6.25
CA PRO A 231 -0.10 4.12 7.25
C PRO A 231 0.42 4.49 8.63
N GLU A 232 -0.28 5.42 9.28
CA GLU A 232 0.10 5.94 10.58
C GLU A 232 -0.28 4.92 11.63
N VAL A 233 0.71 4.19 12.13
CA VAL A 233 0.59 3.54 13.42
C VAL A 233 0.64 4.66 14.46
N THR A 234 -0.52 5.03 15.01
CA THR A 234 -0.63 6.12 15.99
C THR A 234 0.16 5.79 17.25
N ALA A 235 1.40 6.29 17.32
CA ALA A 235 2.27 6.24 18.49
C ALA A 235 1.83 7.28 19.54
N LYS A 236 0.61 7.14 20.07
CA LYS A 236 0.30 7.71 21.39
C LYS A 236 0.95 6.80 22.42
N GLY A 237 1.64 7.39 23.40
CA GLY A 237 2.27 6.66 24.51
C GLY A 237 1.37 5.55 25.01
N TYR A 238 1.71 4.33 24.60
CA TYR A 238 0.97 3.13 24.88
C TYR A 238 1.77 2.39 25.94
N LYS A 239 1.20 2.27 27.14
CA LYS A 239 1.31 0.96 27.78
C LYS A 239 0.56 0.04 26.84
N PRO A 240 1.19 -0.96 26.20
CA PRO A 240 0.43 -1.86 25.37
C PRO A 240 -0.63 -2.56 26.18
N GLU A 241 -1.85 -2.04 26.09
CA GLU A 241 -3.02 -2.83 26.36
C GLU A 241 -3.00 -3.96 25.33
N PRO A 242 -3.36 -5.17 25.72
CA PRO A 242 -3.15 -6.31 24.85
C PRO A 242 -4.07 -6.26 23.64
N THR A 243 -3.50 -6.20 22.45
CA THR A 243 -4.21 -6.53 21.22
C THR A 243 -3.84 -7.95 20.84
N LEU A 244 -4.84 -8.78 20.53
CA LEU A 244 -4.58 -10.16 20.15
C LEU A 244 -3.69 -10.22 18.91
N ASP A 245 -2.57 -10.94 19.00
CA ASP A 245 -1.68 -11.15 17.87
C ASP A 245 -2.41 -11.87 16.72
N ASP A 246 -2.00 -11.55 15.50
CA ASP A 246 -2.57 -12.07 14.27
C ASP A 246 -2.38 -13.58 14.10
N ALA A 247 -1.24 -14.12 14.55
CA ALA A 247 -0.97 -15.54 14.55
C ALA A 247 -1.79 -16.26 15.63
N ILE A 248 -1.89 -15.68 16.83
CA ILE A 248 -2.74 -16.22 17.91
C ILE A 248 -4.20 -16.28 17.47
N TYR A 249 -4.73 -15.23 16.86
CA TYR A 249 -6.09 -15.23 16.32
C TYR A 249 -6.32 -16.33 15.27
N ARG A 250 -5.39 -16.48 14.31
CA ARG A 250 -5.49 -17.57 13.32
C ARG A 250 -5.41 -18.95 13.97
N GLN A 251 -4.60 -19.10 15.03
CA GLN A 251 -4.50 -20.34 15.79
C GLN A 251 -5.80 -20.65 16.53
N ILE A 252 -6.42 -19.68 17.19
CA ILE A 252 -7.73 -19.82 17.85
C ILE A 252 -8.77 -20.26 16.83
N LEU A 253 -8.89 -19.55 15.70
CA LEU A 253 -9.87 -19.89 14.66
C LEU A 253 -9.62 -21.29 14.08
N LYS A 254 -8.36 -21.69 13.93
CA LYS A 254 -8.00 -23.03 13.46
C LYS A 254 -8.40 -24.10 14.48
N ILE A 255 -8.16 -23.89 15.77
CA ILE A 255 -8.57 -24.83 16.81
C ILE A 255 -10.10 -24.95 16.86
N ILE A 256 -10.83 -23.83 16.81
CA ILE A 256 -12.29 -23.83 16.72
C ILE A 256 -12.76 -24.63 15.50
N HIS A 257 -12.11 -24.44 14.35
CA HIS A 257 -12.42 -25.17 13.12
C HIS A 257 -12.15 -26.67 13.23
N ASP A 258 -11.00 -27.04 13.76
CA ASP A 258 -10.61 -28.44 13.91
C ASP A 258 -11.54 -29.17 14.89
N VAL A 259 -11.95 -28.51 16.00
CA VAL A 259 -12.94 -29.04 16.94
C VAL A 259 -14.33 -29.11 16.30
N GLY A 260 -14.75 -28.08 15.56
CA GLY A 260 -16.01 -28.05 14.83
C GLY A 260 -16.13 -29.23 13.86
N LYS A 261 -15.08 -29.52 13.08
CA LYS A 261 -15.01 -30.71 12.22
C LYS A 261 -15.08 -32.03 12.99
N GLN A 262 -14.56 -32.11 14.21
CA GLN A 262 -14.73 -33.32 15.03
C GLN A 262 -16.19 -33.54 15.42
N PHE A 263 -16.95 -32.46 15.65
CA PHE A 263 -18.38 -32.56 15.92
C PHE A 263 -19.14 -33.17 14.74
N GLU A 264 -18.78 -32.80 13.51
CA GLU A 264 -19.36 -33.37 12.29
C GLU A 264 -19.01 -34.86 12.11
N ARG A 265 -17.78 -35.25 12.48
CA ARG A 265 -17.27 -36.63 12.33
C ARG A 265 -17.79 -37.61 13.39
N LEU A 266 -18.22 -37.12 14.55
CA LEU A 266 -18.68 -37.94 15.67
C LEU A 266 -20.14 -37.61 16.05
N PRO A 267 -21.08 -37.76 15.11
CA PRO A 267 -22.45 -37.30 15.26
C PRO A 267 -23.18 -37.90 16.47
N SER A 268 -22.93 -39.17 16.78
CA SER A 268 -23.54 -39.88 17.93
C SER A 268 -23.09 -39.33 19.29
N THR A 269 -21.91 -38.71 19.36
CA THR A 269 -21.35 -38.17 20.61
C THR A 269 -21.90 -36.78 20.92
N TYR A 270 -22.20 -36.01 19.87
CA TYR A 270 -22.62 -34.61 19.98
C TYR A 270 -24.10 -34.37 19.68
N ALA A 271 -24.86 -35.40 19.31
CA ALA A 271 -26.31 -35.33 19.18
C ALA A 271 -26.96 -34.92 20.51
N GLY A 272 -27.97 -34.04 20.43
CA GLY A 272 -28.71 -33.53 21.58
C GLY A 272 -27.92 -32.63 22.55
N LYS A 273 -26.67 -32.25 22.22
CA LYS A 273 -25.92 -31.24 22.99
C LYS A 273 -26.45 -29.84 22.68
N ASP A 274 -26.56 -28.99 23.69
CA ASP A 274 -26.89 -27.58 23.50
C ASP A 274 -25.62 -26.74 23.23
N GLU A 275 -25.81 -25.45 22.96
CA GLU A 275 -24.73 -24.49 22.67
C GLU A 275 -23.70 -24.42 23.80
N GLU A 276 -24.13 -24.57 25.07
CA GLU A 276 -23.27 -24.49 26.24
C GLU A 276 -22.34 -25.71 26.32
N HIS A 277 -22.86 -26.91 26.04
CA HIS A 277 -22.04 -28.13 26.02
C HIS A 277 -20.97 -28.10 24.92
N LEU A 278 -21.33 -27.61 23.72
CA LEU A 278 -20.39 -27.50 22.60
C LEU A 278 -19.32 -26.44 22.87
N ARG A 279 -19.72 -25.31 23.44
CA ARG A 279 -18.79 -24.27 23.93
C ARG A 279 -17.80 -24.84 24.94
N ASP A 280 -18.30 -25.56 25.94
CA ASP A 280 -17.47 -26.12 27.00
C ASP A 280 -16.46 -27.15 26.46
N HIS A 281 -16.84 -27.92 25.45
CA HIS A 281 -15.91 -28.79 24.75
C HIS A 281 -14.85 -28.00 23.97
N MET A 282 -15.24 -26.95 23.25
CA MET A 282 -14.28 -26.09 22.55
C MET A 282 -13.30 -25.43 23.54
N LEU A 283 -13.78 -24.97 24.70
CA LEU A 283 -12.96 -24.41 25.77
C LEU A 283 -11.96 -25.43 26.32
N LEU A 284 -12.37 -26.68 26.57
CA LEU A 284 -11.48 -27.75 27.06
C LEU A 284 -10.26 -27.98 26.15
N ILE A 285 -10.43 -27.76 24.84
CA ILE A 285 -9.35 -27.89 23.86
C ILE A 285 -8.59 -26.58 23.70
N LEU A 286 -9.27 -25.43 23.72
CA LEU A 286 -8.64 -24.12 23.60
C LEU A 286 -7.75 -23.81 24.81
N GLU A 287 -8.23 -23.97 26.04
CA GLU A 287 -7.55 -23.58 27.28
C GLU A 287 -6.09 -24.08 27.36
N PRO A 288 -5.78 -25.39 27.21
CA PRO A 288 -4.40 -25.88 27.32
C PRO A 288 -3.45 -25.39 26.22
N ASN A 289 -3.99 -24.93 25.08
CA ASN A 289 -3.17 -24.38 24.00
C ASN A 289 -2.67 -22.96 24.31
N PHE A 290 -3.23 -22.30 25.32
CA PHE A 290 -2.92 -20.93 25.70
C PHE A 290 -2.64 -20.79 27.22
N GLU A 291 -2.96 -21.79 28.05
CA GLU A 291 -2.49 -21.90 29.43
C GLU A 291 -1.03 -22.37 29.46
N GLY A 292 -0.14 -21.50 29.99
CA GLY A 292 1.30 -21.79 30.12
C GLY A 292 2.17 -21.13 29.05
N SER A 293 1.59 -20.51 28.02
CA SER A 293 2.34 -19.52 27.24
C SER A 293 2.64 -18.31 28.13
N ALA A 294 3.84 -17.74 28.02
CA ALA A 294 4.25 -16.54 28.78
C ALA A 294 3.44 -15.27 28.41
N THR A 295 2.26 -15.43 27.80
CA THR A 295 1.39 -14.39 27.26
C THR A 295 0.32 -13.95 28.26
N GLY A 296 0.05 -14.65 29.36
CA GLY A 296 -0.93 -14.19 30.36
C GLY A 296 -2.38 -14.10 29.86
N GLU A 297 -2.69 -14.81 28.77
CA GLU A 297 -4.03 -14.90 28.19
C GLU A 297 -4.84 -16.01 28.85
N THR A 298 -6.11 -15.78 29.16
CA THR A 298 -6.99 -16.76 29.81
C THR A 298 -8.38 -16.75 29.20
N PHE A 299 -8.88 -17.94 28.86
CA PHE A 299 -10.25 -18.10 28.38
C PHE A 299 -11.24 -18.03 29.54
N ASN A 300 -12.36 -17.34 29.33
CA ASN A 300 -13.41 -17.20 30.32
C ASN A 300 -14.79 -17.24 29.67
N LYS A 301 -15.79 -17.66 30.46
CA LYS A 301 -17.22 -17.54 30.13
C LYS A 301 -17.74 -16.21 30.69
N LYS A 302 -18.43 -15.39 29.88
CA LYS A 302 -19.12 -14.17 30.36
C LYS A 302 -20.63 -14.21 30.10
N GLY A 303 -21.05 -14.91 29.05
CA GLY A 303 -22.45 -15.26 28.78
C GLY A 303 -22.65 -16.78 28.71
N LYS A 304 -23.85 -17.20 28.29
CA LYS A 304 -24.20 -18.63 28.17
C LYS A 304 -23.50 -19.34 27.01
N THR A 305 -23.14 -18.60 25.96
CA THR A 305 -22.66 -19.19 24.70
C THR A 305 -21.31 -18.67 24.24
N ASP A 306 -20.74 -17.73 24.99
CA ASP A 306 -19.62 -16.93 24.50
C ASP A 306 -18.29 -17.49 25.01
N ILE A 307 -17.29 -17.49 24.13
CA ILE A 307 -15.89 -17.74 24.45
C ILE A 307 -15.16 -16.41 24.44
N LEU A 308 -14.54 -16.04 25.55
CA LEU A 308 -13.73 -14.83 25.63
C LEU A 308 -12.29 -15.15 25.94
N LEU A 309 -11.38 -14.51 25.21
CA LEU A 309 -9.98 -14.46 25.60
C LEU A 309 -9.70 -13.13 26.30
N ARG A 310 -9.07 -13.20 27.48
CA ARG A 310 -8.67 -12.01 28.25
C ARG A 310 -7.17 -11.96 28.44
N HIS A 311 -6.62 -10.74 28.47
CA HIS A 311 -5.24 -10.46 28.86
C HIS A 311 -5.21 -9.22 29.76
N GLU A 312 -4.51 -9.28 30.89
CA GLU A 312 -4.36 -8.16 31.87
C GLU A 312 -5.64 -7.33 32.13
N ASN A 313 -6.81 -7.98 32.19
CA ASN A 313 -8.17 -7.41 32.35
C ASN A 313 -8.87 -6.80 31.13
N SER A 314 -8.30 -6.88 29.92
CA SER A 314 -9.00 -6.57 28.67
C SER A 314 -9.51 -7.84 27.99
N ASN A 315 -10.69 -7.76 27.39
CA ASN A 315 -11.07 -8.74 26.37
C ASN A 315 -10.22 -8.46 25.12
N VAL A 316 -9.76 -9.51 24.46
CA VAL A 316 -8.94 -9.40 23.23
C VAL A 316 -9.51 -10.23 22.08
N PHE A 317 -10.43 -11.15 22.39
CA PHE A 317 -11.21 -11.92 21.41
C PHE A 317 -12.53 -12.37 22.01
N VAL A 318 -13.55 -12.40 21.15
CA VAL A 318 -14.89 -12.88 21.45
C VAL A 318 -15.33 -13.84 20.36
N ALA A 319 -15.79 -15.04 20.74
CA ALA A 319 -16.56 -15.91 19.87
C ALA A 319 -17.97 -16.09 20.41
N GLU A 320 -18.96 -15.92 19.54
CA GLU A 320 -20.37 -16.20 19.82
C GLU A 320 -20.77 -17.50 19.12
N LEU A 321 -21.27 -18.47 19.88
CA LEU A 321 -21.67 -19.78 19.37
C LEU A 321 -23.21 -19.88 19.34
N LYS A 322 -23.79 -20.20 18.18
CA LYS A 322 -25.24 -20.32 18.04
C LYS A 322 -25.68 -21.44 17.11
N TYR A 323 -26.78 -22.10 17.43
CA TYR A 323 -27.51 -22.90 16.45
C TYR A 323 -28.15 -22.01 15.40
N TRP A 324 -28.14 -22.49 14.17
CA TRP A 324 -28.83 -21.84 13.07
C TRP A 324 -30.35 -21.92 13.25
N HIS A 325 -30.99 -20.76 13.27
CA HIS A 325 -32.45 -20.60 13.33
C HIS A 325 -33.00 -19.73 12.18
N GLY A 326 -32.21 -19.57 11.12
CA GLY A 326 -32.52 -18.73 9.97
C GLY A 326 -31.75 -17.39 9.93
N LYS A 327 -31.87 -16.71 8.80
CA LYS A 327 -31.17 -15.45 8.47
C LYS A 327 -31.30 -14.38 9.55
N LYS A 328 -32.52 -14.17 10.08
CA LYS A 328 -32.77 -13.15 11.10
C LYS A 328 -31.96 -13.41 12.37
N GLY A 329 -32.02 -14.64 12.88
CA GLY A 329 -31.26 -15.04 14.07
C GLY A 329 -29.75 -14.91 13.84
N TYR A 330 -29.26 -15.26 12.65
CA TYR A 330 -27.85 -15.08 12.30
C TYR A 330 -27.38 -13.61 12.35
N LEU A 331 -28.15 -12.68 11.77
CA LEU A 331 -27.81 -11.25 11.83
C LEU A 331 -27.89 -10.69 13.26
N GLU A 332 -28.86 -11.16 14.06
CA GLU A 332 -28.96 -10.84 15.48
C GLU A 332 -27.74 -11.35 16.26
N THR A 333 -27.21 -12.53 15.94
CA THR A 333 -25.95 -13.06 16.51
C THR A 333 -24.76 -12.14 16.22
N ILE A 334 -24.64 -11.62 14.99
CA ILE A 334 -23.58 -10.65 14.65
C ILE A 334 -23.78 -9.35 15.44
N THR A 335 -25.01 -8.86 15.55
CA THR A 335 -25.31 -7.66 16.35
C THR A 335 -24.94 -7.88 17.82
N GLN A 336 -25.28 -9.05 18.40
CA GLN A 336 -24.92 -9.42 19.76
C GLN A 336 -23.39 -9.48 19.92
N LEU A 337 -22.67 -10.14 19.01
CA LEU A 337 -21.21 -10.20 19.02
C LEU A 337 -20.60 -8.79 19.05
N LEU A 338 -21.02 -7.92 18.12
CA LEU A 338 -20.50 -6.55 18.01
C LEU A 338 -20.84 -5.68 19.24
N SER A 339 -21.89 -6.02 20.00
CA SER A 339 -22.23 -5.30 21.25
C SER A 339 -21.25 -5.59 22.39
N TYR A 340 -20.57 -6.74 22.36
CA TYR A 340 -19.55 -7.09 23.35
C TYR A 340 -18.19 -6.49 23.03
N LEU A 341 -17.99 -6.08 21.78
CA LEU A 341 -16.76 -5.46 21.33
C LEU A 341 -16.71 -4.02 21.79
N THR A 342 -15.61 -3.69 22.43
CA THR A 342 -15.24 -2.33 22.77
C THR A 342 -14.45 -1.72 21.61
N TRP A 343 -14.18 -0.41 21.67
CA TRP A 343 -13.34 0.28 20.69
C TRP A 343 -11.91 -0.29 20.54
N ARG A 344 -11.52 -1.24 21.40
CA ARG A 344 -10.22 -1.90 21.47
C ARG A 344 -10.21 -3.30 20.85
N ASP A 345 -11.37 -3.91 20.62
CA ASP A 345 -11.48 -5.29 20.12
C ASP A 345 -11.49 -5.30 18.58
N SER A 346 -10.45 -5.84 17.96
CA SER A 346 -10.33 -5.85 16.49
C SER A 346 -10.67 -7.20 15.85
N LYS A 347 -10.92 -8.25 16.66
CA LYS A 347 -11.01 -9.64 16.18
C LYS A 347 -12.06 -10.43 16.94
N ALA A 348 -12.93 -11.09 16.19
CA ALA A 348 -14.04 -11.86 16.74
C ALA A 348 -14.39 -13.05 15.84
N ALA A 349 -15.25 -13.93 16.34
CA ALA A 349 -15.79 -15.07 15.61
C ALA A 349 -17.28 -15.29 15.87
N VAL A 350 -17.99 -15.78 14.87
CA VAL A 350 -19.32 -16.38 14.98
C VAL A 350 -19.21 -17.83 14.57
N VAL A 351 -19.65 -18.73 15.43
CA VAL A 351 -19.67 -20.16 15.18
C VAL A 351 -21.13 -20.61 15.09
N MET A 352 -21.52 -21.07 13.91
CA MET A 352 -22.88 -21.50 13.60
C MET A 352 -22.99 -23.02 13.57
N PHE A 353 -23.87 -23.58 14.38
CA PHE A 353 -24.20 -25.00 14.37
C PHE A 353 -25.44 -25.25 13.53
N VAL A 354 -25.29 -25.97 12.43
CA VAL A 354 -26.32 -26.14 11.40
C VAL A 354 -26.93 -27.54 11.47
N PRO A 355 -28.26 -27.68 11.65
CA PRO A 355 -28.92 -28.98 11.60
C PRO A 355 -28.91 -29.63 10.21
N ASN A 356 -28.86 -30.97 10.20
CA ASN A 356 -28.46 -31.83 9.09
C ASN A 356 -29.12 -31.61 7.70
N LYS A 357 -30.31 -31.00 7.60
CA LYS A 357 -31.09 -30.99 6.34
C LYS A 357 -30.82 -29.80 5.39
N GLU A 358 -30.04 -28.80 5.80
CA GLU A 358 -30.01 -27.51 5.08
C GLU A 358 -28.62 -26.86 4.92
N LEU A 359 -27.51 -27.59 5.13
CA LEU A 359 -26.16 -26.98 5.17
C LEU A 359 -25.86 -26.07 3.98
N SER A 360 -25.99 -26.55 2.74
CA SER A 360 -25.68 -25.75 1.54
C SER A 360 -26.51 -24.47 1.45
N THR A 361 -27.82 -24.54 1.76
CA THR A 361 -28.71 -23.37 1.78
C THR A 361 -28.31 -22.38 2.87
N VAL A 362 -27.86 -22.87 4.02
CA VAL A 362 -27.35 -22.04 5.11
C VAL A 362 -26.04 -21.36 4.72
N LEU A 363 -25.10 -22.08 4.09
CA LEU A 363 -23.84 -21.51 3.63
C LEU A 363 -24.06 -20.39 2.59
N GLU A 364 -24.96 -20.62 1.63
CA GLU A 364 -25.35 -19.60 0.66
C GLU A 364 -26.03 -18.40 1.33
N THR A 365 -26.90 -18.65 2.32
CA THR A 365 -27.55 -17.59 3.10
C THR A 365 -26.53 -16.76 3.87
N ILE A 366 -25.54 -17.39 4.51
CA ILE A 366 -24.45 -16.69 5.21
C ILE A 366 -23.70 -15.79 4.23
N LYS A 367 -23.29 -16.33 3.07
CA LYS A 367 -22.51 -15.59 2.07
C LYS A 367 -23.26 -14.37 1.53
N ASN A 368 -24.56 -14.51 1.25
CA ASN A 368 -25.37 -13.47 0.64
C ASN A 368 -25.95 -12.46 1.64
N SER A 369 -26.30 -12.92 2.85
CA SER A 369 -27.01 -12.09 3.83
C SER A 369 -26.10 -11.29 4.74
N THR A 370 -24.83 -11.66 4.89
CA THR A 370 -23.91 -10.98 5.81
C THR A 370 -23.68 -9.51 5.43
N SER A 371 -23.74 -9.20 4.14
CA SER A 371 -23.60 -7.82 3.62
C SER A 371 -24.79 -6.93 3.95
N GLU A 372 -25.94 -7.49 4.33
CA GLU A 372 -27.13 -6.74 4.73
C GLU A 372 -27.04 -6.22 6.17
N HIS A 373 -26.08 -6.69 6.96
CA HIS A 373 -25.89 -6.21 8.33
C HIS A 373 -25.45 -4.73 8.30
N PRO A 374 -26.05 -3.85 9.11
CA PRO A 374 -25.78 -2.41 9.08
C PRO A 374 -24.30 -2.06 9.31
N ASN A 375 -23.60 -2.88 10.09
CA ASN A 375 -22.19 -2.69 10.40
C ASN A 375 -21.20 -3.29 9.38
N HIS A 376 -21.67 -3.89 8.29
CA HIS A 376 -20.81 -4.59 7.34
C HIS A 376 -19.97 -3.61 6.49
N LEU A 377 -18.64 -3.84 6.46
CA LEU A 377 -17.70 -3.07 5.64
C LEU A 377 -17.24 -3.83 4.38
N GLY A 378 -17.17 -5.16 4.42
CA GLY A 378 -16.79 -5.95 3.25
C GLY A 378 -16.46 -7.41 3.54
N PHE A 379 -16.47 -8.22 2.49
CA PHE A 379 -15.97 -9.60 2.50
C PHE A 379 -14.44 -9.62 2.29
N VAL A 380 -13.74 -10.46 3.06
CA VAL A 380 -12.28 -10.61 2.94
C VAL A 380 -11.95 -11.79 2.04
N LYS A 381 -12.35 -12.99 2.46
CA LYS A 381 -12.05 -14.24 1.78
C LYS A 381 -12.86 -15.39 2.38
N GLU A 382 -12.94 -16.46 1.60
CA GLU A 382 -13.36 -17.78 2.02
C GLU A 382 -12.10 -18.60 2.26
N ILE A 383 -11.94 -19.17 3.46
CA ILE A 383 -10.77 -20.00 3.81
C ILE A 383 -11.03 -21.45 3.37
N GLU A 384 -12.24 -21.92 3.62
CA GLU A 384 -12.77 -23.22 3.22
C GLU A 384 -14.30 -23.10 3.15
N GLU A 385 -14.98 -24.06 2.54
CA GLU A 385 -16.44 -24.13 2.55
C GLU A 385 -16.95 -24.09 4.01
N GLY A 386 -17.83 -23.14 4.31
CA GLY A 386 -18.33 -22.91 5.67
C GLY A 386 -17.43 -22.06 6.57
N TRP A 387 -16.27 -21.59 6.10
CA TRP A 387 -15.39 -20.68 6.84
C TRP A 387 -15.09 -19.40 6.06
N TYR A 388 -15.72 -18.32 6.49
CA TYR A 388 -15.66 -17.00 5.86
C TYR A 388 -15.01 -15.96 6.77
N GLN A 389 -14.38 -14.95 6.17
CA GLN A 389 -13.88 -13.77 6.87
C GLN A 389 -14.52 -12.50 6.31
N PHE A 390 -15.02 -11.66 7.22
CA PHE A 390 -15.68 -10.40 6.93
C PHE A 390 -15.08 -9.27 7.77
N ARG A 391 -15.32 -8.04 7.31
CA ARG A 391 -14.92 -6.79 7.95
C ARG A 391 -16.19 -6.07 8.38
N PHE A 392 -16.25 -5.68 9.64
CA PHE A 392 -17.34 -4.92 10.23
C PHE A 392 -16.80 -3.68 10.91
N HIS A 393 -17.66 -2.71 11.22
CA HIS A 393 -17.32 -1.65 12.16
C HIS A 393 -18.07 -1.82 13.49
N ILE A 394 -17.50 -1.34 14.59
CA ILE A 394 -18.22 -1.35 15.88
C ILE A 394 -19.40 -0.36 15.88
N ASN A 395 -20.32 -0.54 16.84
CA ASN A 395 -21.43 0.39 17.00
C ASN A 395 -20.94 1.79 17.39
N GLY A 396 -21.35 2.81 16.63
CA GLY A 396 -21.05 4.21 16.92
C GLY A 396 -19.72 4.75 16.37
N ASP A 397 -18.87 3.91 15.74
CA ASP A 397 -17.62 4.36 15.12
C ASP A 397 -17.33 3.60 13.80
N LEU A 398 -17.52 4.29 12.67
CA LEU A 398 -17.32 3.76 11.32
C LEU A 398 -15.85 3.52 10.96
N ASN A 399 -14.91 4.19 11.65
CA ASN A 399 -13.49 4.08 11.36
C ASN A 399 -12.83 2.92 12.11
N ARG A 400 -13.60 2.16 12.91
CA ARG A 400 -13.10 1.09 13.78
C ARG A 400 -13.50 -0.26 13.24
N GLU A 401 -12.58 -0.83 12.48
CA GLU A 401 -12.74 -2.11 11.82
C GLU A 401 -12.54 -3.29 12.78
N VAL A 402 -13.39 -4.30 12.63
CA VAL A 402 -13.37 -5.59 13.32
C VAL A 402 -13.35 -6.70 12.27
N HIS A 403 -12.40 -7.61 12.41
CA HIS A 403 -12.34 -8.82 11.63
C HIS A 403 -13.21 -9.89 12.30
N VAL A 404 -14.26 -10.32 11.60
CA VAL A 404 -15.18 -11.36 12.08
C VAL A 404 -15.03 -12.59 11.20
N ALA A 405 -14.63 -13.70 11.80
CA ALA A 405 -14.68 -15.00 11.15
C ALA A 405 -16.05 -15.64 11.39
N VAL A 406 -16.66 -16.19 10.35
CA VAL A 406 -17.91 -16.96 10.46
C VAL A 406 -17.59 -18.40 10.07
N GLN A 407 -17.78 -19.32 11.01
CA GLN A 407 -17.57 -20.76 10.79
C GLN A 407 -18.89 -21.50 10.98
N ALA A 408 -19.32 -22.31 10.01
CA ALA A 408 -20.54 -23.09 10.07
C ALA A 408 -20.21 -24.59 10.09
N PHE A 409 -20.74 -25.30 11.08
CA PHE A 409 -20.52 -26.74 11.27
C PHE A 409 -21.82 -27.51 11.28
N HIS A 410 -21.80 -28.66 10.64
CA HIS A 410 -22.95 -29.54 10.50
C HIS A 410 -23.10 -30.48 11.68
N LEU A 411 -24.15 -30.29 12.47
CA LEU A 411 -24.44 -31.13 13.64
C LEU A 411 -25.77 -31.87 13.47
N PRO A 412 -25.80 -33.19 13.71
CA PRO A 412 -27.07 -33.90 13.83
C PRO A 412 -27.75 -33.46 15.12
N ARG A 413 -29.06 -33.22 15.03
CA ARG A 413 -29.92 -33.13 16.21
C ARG A 413 -30.39 -34.51 16.62
#